data_AF-A0A4S1EYF8-F1
#
_entry.id   AF-A0A4S1EYF8-F1
#
_cell.length_a   1.000
_cell.length_b   1.000
_cell.length_c   1.000
_cell.angle_alpha   90.00
_cell.angle_beta   90.00
_cell.angle_gamma   90.00
#
_symmetry.space_group_name_H-M   'P 1'
#
loop_
_entity.id
_entity.type
_entity.pdbx_description
1 polymer ?
#
loop_
_entity_poly.entity_id
_entity_poly.type
_entity_poly.pdbx_seq_one_letter_code
_entity_poly.pdbx_strand_id
1 'polypeptide(L)' 'KILQTRRHRRMRLEDVGRICHSIAKLRPFIIAEGWSPGALTDKAGLRGQIERSCEQLALF' A
#
# COMPACT_ATOMS: atom_id res chain seq x y z
N LYS A 1 12.35 10.41 5.03
CA LYS A 1 12.32 9.58 6.26
C LYS A 1 12.43 8.08 5.97
N ILE A 2 11.54 7.43 5.19
CA ILE A 2 11.63 5.97 4.89
C ILE A 2 12.99 5.54 4.32
N LEU A 3 13.44 6.21 3.25
CA LEU A 3 14.70 5.85 2.57
C LEU A 3 15.94 6.02 3.48
N GLN A 4 15.94 7.07 4.31
CA GLN A 4 17.01 7.29 5.30
C GLN A 4 17.05 6.15 6.33
N THR A 5 15.89 5.74 6.87
CA THR A 5 15.82 4.63 7.84
C THR A 5 16.25 3.29 7.23
N ARG A 6 15.92 3.04 5.94
CA ARG A 6 16.31 1.81 5.24
C ARG A 6 17.82 1.58 5.16
N ARG A 7 18.64 2.64 5.25
CA ARG A 7 20.10 2.52 5.31
C ARG A 7 20.59 1.87 6.60
N HIS A 8 19.86 2.05 7.70
CA HIS A 8 20.27 1.61 9.03
C HIS A 8 19.58 0.32 9.47
N ARG A 9 18.37 0.04 8.99
CA ARG A 9 17.64 -1.20 9.29
C ARG A 9 16.64 -1.57 8.22
N ARG A 10 16.31 -2.86 8.15
CA ARG A 10 15.08 -3.30 7.49
C ARG A 10 13.89 -2.82 8.30
N MET A 11 12.89 -2.28 7.62
CA MET A 11 11.67 -1.76 8.26
C MET A 11 10.59 -2.83 8.21
N ARG A 12 9.87 -3.00 9.31
CA ARG A 12 8.67 -3.86 9.38
C ARG A 12 7.44 -3.09 8.93
N LEU A 13 6.37 -3.81 8.62
CA LEU A 13 5.12 -3.20 8.17
C LEU A 13 4.52 -2.24 9.23
N GLU A 14 4.67 -2.58 10.51
CA GLU A 14 4.29 -1.76 11.66
C GLU A 14 5.02 -0.41 11.72
N ASP A 15 6.29 -0.37 11.32
CA ASP A 15 7.06 0.88 11.27
C ASP A 15 6.55 1.81 10.17
N VAL A 16 6.20 1.24 9.01
CA VAL A 16 5.61 2.00 7.90
C VAL A 16 4.23 2.54 8.31
N GLY A 17 3.46 1.75 9.06
CA GLY A 17 2.17 2.18 9.61
C GLY A 17 2.26 3.39 10.55
N ARG A 18 3.37 3.56 11.28
CA ARG A 18 3.57 4.70 12.20
C ARG A 18 3.82 6.05 11.50
N ILE A 19 4.20 6.02 10.22
CA ILE A 19 4.63 7.21 9.47
C ILE A 19 3.75 7.52 8.25
N CYS A 20 2.83 6.62 7.90
CA CYS A 20 1.93 6.77 6.77
C CYS A 20 0.48 6.88 7.23
N HIS A 21 -0.32 7.63 6.48
CA HIS A 21 -1.73 7.83 6.81
C HIS A 21 -2.57 6.54 6.72
N SER A 22 -2.27 5.65 5.77
CA SER A 22 -2.97 4.37 5.63
C SER A 22 -2.05 3.26 5.15
N ILE A 23 -1.75 2.32 6.05
CA ILE A 23 -0.98 1.12 5.70
C ILE A 23 -1.76 0.17 4.78
N ALA A 24 -3.09 0.14 4.91
CA ALA A 24 -3.96 -0.71 4.10
C ALA A 24 -3.87 -0.36 2.61
N LYS A 25 -3.81 0.93 2.26
CA LYS A 25 -3.65 1.40 0.87
C LYS A 25 -2.25 1.12 0.31
N LEU A 26 -1.23 1.09 1.18
CA LEU A 26 0.17 0.91 0.77
C LEU A 26 0.57 -0.56 0.62
N ARG A 27 -0.03 -1.46 1.40
CA ARG A 27 0.29 -2.89 1.45
C ARG A 27 0.49 -3.56 0.08
N PRO A 28 -0.35 -3.32 -0.95
CA PRO A 28 -0.17 -3.92 -2.27
C PRO A 28 1.11 -3.47 -3.01
N PHE A 29 1.69 -2.33 -2.63
CA PHE A 29 2.75 -1.64 -3.38
C PHE A 29 4.12 -1.66 -2.71
N ILE A 30 4.24 -2.26 -1.52
CA ILE A 30 5.49 -2.23 -0.74
C ILE A 30 5.92 -3.61 -0.27
N ILE A 31 7.24 -3.78 -0.15
CA ILE A 31 7.88 -4.90 0.55
C ILE A 31 8.49 -4.35 1.85
N ALA A 32 8.33 -5.11 2.93
CA ALA A 32 8.88 -4.82 4.24
C ALA A 32 9.36 -6.12 4.90
N GLU A 33 10.09 -6.01 6.01
CA GLU A 33 10.51 -7.19 6.76
C GLU A 33 9.30 -8.00 7.22
N GLY A 34 9.26 -9.29 6.85
CA GLY A 34 8.14 -10.19 7.13
C GLY A 34 6.88 -9.95 6.29
N TRP A 35 6.91 -9.05 5.31
CA TRP A 35 5.75 -8.73 4.46
C TRP A 35 6.12 -8.69 2.97
N SER A 36 5.30 -9.36 2.16
CA SER A 36 5.28 -9.18 0.70
C SER A 36 3.84 -8.98 0.22
N PRO A 37 3.62 -8.24 -0.87
CA PRO A 37 2.29 -8.01 -1.42
C PRO A 37 1.68 -9.26 -2.08
N GLY A 38 2.47 -10.29 -2.37
CA GLY A 38 2.01 -11.49 -3.07
C GLY A 38 1.33 -11.13 -4.40
N ALA A 39 0.19 -11.74 -4.68
CA ALA A 39 -0.60 -11.47 -5.89
C ALA A 39 -1.67 -10.37 -5.68
N LEU A 40 -1.56 -9.51 -4.66
CA LEU A 40 -2.60 -8.49 -4.36
C LEU A 40 -2.88 -7.56 -5.54
N THR A 41 -1.86 -7.23 -6.32
CA THR A 41 -1.94 -6.39 -7.54
C THR A 41 -2.51 -7.12 -8.75
N ASP A 42 -2.49 -8.45 -8.74
CA ASP A 42 -2.83 -9.30 -9.90
C ASP A 42 -4.09 -10.14 -9.64
N LYS A 43 -4.82 -9.86 -8.55
CA LYS A 43 -6.06 -10.57 -8.24
C LYS A 43 -7.07 -10.36 -9.36
N ALA A 44 -7.64 -11.46 -9.86
CA ALA A 44 -8.67 -11.44 -10.90
C ALA A 44 -9.86 -10.51 -10.59
N GLY A 45 -10.21 -10.33 -9.31
CA GLY A 45 -11.28 -9.44 -8.85
C GLY A 45 -10.85 -8.01 -8.49
N LEU A 46 -9.59 -7.61 -8.72
CA LEU A 46 -9.07 -6.32 -8.28
C LEU A 46 -9.85 -5.14 -8.91
N ARG A 47 -10.13 -5.24 -10.20
CA ARG A 47 -10.84 -4.20 -10.95
C ARG A 47 -12.20 -3.86 -10.33
N GLY A 48 -13.02 -4.86 -10.02
CA GLY A 48 -14.32 -4.65 -9.39
C GLY A 48 -14.26 -4.11 -7.94
N GLN A 49 -13.12 -4.25 -7.25
CA GLN A 49 -12.92 -3.62 -5.95
C GLN A 49 -12.60 -2.13 -6.07
N ILE A 50 -11.81 -1.75 -7.08
CA ILE A 50 -11.39 -0.36 -7.31
C ILE A 50 -12.51 0.46 -7.96
N GLU A 51 -13.13 -0.07 -9.02
CA GLU A 51 -14.14 0.66 -9.82
C GLU A 51 -15.33 1.14 -8.98
N ARG A 52 -15.80 0.33 -8.02
CA ARG A 52 -16.91 0.72 -7.12
C ARG A 52 -16.65 1.98 -6.29
N SER A 53 -15.39 2.40 -6.14
CA SER A 53 -15.01 3.55 -5.33
C SER A 53 -14.58 4.78 -6.16
N CYS A 54 -14.51 4.65 -7.48
CA CYS A 54 -13.99 5.67 -8.39
C CYS A 54 -15.12 6.23 -9.26
N GLU A 55 -16.11 6.88 -8.65
CA GLU A 55 -17.08 7.68 -9.40
C GLU A 55 -16.46 9.05 -9.70
N GLN A 56 -16.44 9.41 -10.98
CA GLN A 56 -16.06 10.75 -11.40
C GLN A 56 -17.13 11.72 -10.90
N LEU A 57 -16.77 12.58 -9.95
CA LEU A 57 -17.67 13.64 -9.49
C LEU A 57 -17.95 14.58 -10.67
N ALA A 58 -19.23 14.87 -10.91
CA ALA A 58 -19.64 15.86 -11.89
C ALA A 58 -19.12 17.23 -11.43
N LEU A 59 -18.30 17.87 -12.28
CA LEU A 59 -17.78 19.22 -12.02
C LEU A 59 -18.68 20.32 -12.61
N PHE A 60 -19.81 19.94 -13.20
CA PHE A 60 -20.83 20.84 -13.76
C PHE A 60 -22.18 20.13 -13.80
#